data_AF-A0A7X1B7A5-F1
#
_entry.id   AF-A0A7X1B7A5-F1
#
_cell.length_a   1.000
_cell.length_b   1.000
_cell.length_c   1.000
_cell.angle_alpha   90.00
_cell.angle_beta   90.00
_cell.angle_gamma   90.00
#
_symmetry.space_group_name_H-M   'P 1'
#
loop_
_entity.id
_entity.type
_entity.pdbx_description
1 polymer ?
#
loop_
_entity_poly.entity_id
_entity_poly.type
_entity_poly.pdbx_seq_one_letter_code
_entity_poly.pdbx_strand_id
1 'polypeptide(L)'
;MEPILLIHGYSSEGSDNTAEDIYGTLPQELRKHFGTETLDINLSRWISLSDGITLDDVSFAMERALQAHASKLTEGFHVVIHSTGALVLRNWIKLFSPKPCPIKNVVHLAGANFGSGLAHIGRGQMARWARFFQGTGRGVQILDELEFGSSKTLDLHSHFIDEGNDMYRDYQVQEFCIIGSQTLPAMRHLPIRYIKEDSSDNTVRTSAGNLNYNFLRVAPTDEAFELDADEVAELVGQRQADEILDTSPIYQFDLSDIASERQAVPFSVAFETAHFGDDIGIVTGSDNRDQIVPLVKRAIATPYNEDAYAETAVAFEKAKKSTFEKAGKLRGSTFDWNKQEQYEGHAQLIFRLRDQFGTPVKDFDITIKSTPPGTNKNKLERMIEDKHLNKCTRGIITFYLRTQKFEKDSKTWTDLLDKVPTTHLEITAHEDNSDDITFAPLSIKLTPTKIRALIQTFRTTIIDVTLLRLPSSKVFSVS
;
A
#
# COMPACT_ATOMS: atom_id res chain seq x y z
N MET A 1 -2.05 23.90 -21.69
CA MET A 1 -2.11 22.87 -20.64
C MET A 1 -2.89 21.72 -21.19
N GLU A 2 -2.37 20.53 -20.98
CA GLU A 2 -2.85 19.27 -21.49
C GLU A 2 -4.22 18.92 -20.87
N PRO A 3 -5.01 18.03 -21.49
CA PRO A 3 -6.27 17.57 -20.92
C PRO A 3 -6.07 16.88 -19.57
N ILE A 4 -7.09 16.97 -18.71
CA ILE A 4 -7.11 16.25 -17.44
C ILE A 4 -8.14 15.12 -17.54
N LEU A 5 -7.67 13.89 -17.38
CA LEU A 5 -8.49 12.71 -17.33
C LEU A 5 -8.84 12.35 -15.88
N LEU A 6 -10.12 12.18 -15.60
CA LEU A 6 -10.62 11.73 -14.30
C LEU A 6 -10.95 10.24 -14.39
N ILE A 7 -10.35 9.43 -13.49
CA ILE A 7 -10.56 7.97 -13.42
C ILE A 7 -11.00 7.60 -12.00
N HIS A 8 -12.23 7.12 -11.82
CA HIS A 8 -12.71 6.75 -10.48
C HIS A 8 -12.49 5.25 -10.23
N GLY A 9 -12.45 4.87 -8.95
CA GLY A 9 -12.25 3.48 -8.54
C GLY A 9 -13.47 2.60 -8.75
N TYR A 10 -13.38 1.36 -8.31
CA TYR A 10 -14.50 0.43 -8.43
C TYR A 10 -15.74 0.97 -7.69
N SER A 11 -16.89 1.06 -8.37
CA SER A 11 -18.23 1.29 -7.82
C SER A 11 -18.82 2.72 -7.66
N SER A 12 -18.74 3.59 -8.66
CA SER A 12 -19.78 4.64 -8.78
C SER A 12 -21.00 4.08 -9.53
N GLU A 13 -22.02 3.61 -8.80
CA GLU A 13 -23.18 2.92 -9.40
C GLU A 13 -24.00 3.81 -10.34
N GLY A 14 -24.13 3.42 -11.62
CA GLY A 14 -25.17 3.93 -12.53
C GLY A 14 -24.65 4.39 -13.89
N SER A 15 -25.27 3.91 -14.97
CA SER A 15 -25.05 4.44 -16.34
C SER A 15 -25.37 5.94 -16.45
N ASP A 16 -26.13 6.47 -15.48
CA ASP A 16 -26.77 7.78 -15.52
C ASP A 16 -26.09 8.83 -14.62
N ASN A 17 -25.09 8.44 -13.79
CA ASN A 17 -24.38 9.39 -12.93
C ASN A 17 -23.49 10.30 -13.77
N THR A 18 -23.62 11.61 -13.59
CA THR A 18 -22.74 12.61 -14.23
C THR A 18 -21.34 12.62 -13.63
N ALA A 19 -20.37 13.27 -14.28
CA ALA A 19 -19.04 13.46 -13.70
C ALA A 19 -19.12 14.26 -12.38
N GLU A 20 -20.05 15.21 -12.29
CA GLU A 20 -20.32 15.99 -11.08
C GLU A 20 -20.88 15.12 -9.94
N ASP A 21 -21.67 14.09 -10.23
CA ASP A 21 -22.16 13.15 -9.20
C ASP A 21 -21.02 12.31 -8.61
N ILE A 22 -19.97 12.03 -9.40
CA ILE A 22 -18.86 11.15 -9.01
C ILE A 22 -17.72 11.94 -8.37
N TYR A 23 -17.44 13.12 -8.89
CA TYR A 23 -16.28 13.94 -8.51
C TYR A 23 -16.65 15.20 -7.71
N GLY A 24 -17.94 15.43 -7.45
CA GLY A 24 -18.43 16.66 -6.85
C GLY A 24 -18.00 17.89 -7.66
N THR A 25 -17.53 18.93 -6.97
CA THR A 25 -17.10 20.19 -7.59
C THR A 25 -15.73 20.13 -8.28
N LEU A 26 -14.95 19.07 -8.05
CA LEU A 26 -13.56 18.98 -8.51
C LEU A 26 -13.39 19.23 -10.02
N PRO A 27 -14.18 18.63 -10.94
CA PRO A 27 -14.02 18.87 -12.37
C PRO A 27 -14.26 20.33 -12.76
N GLN A 28 -15.25 20.98 -12.14
CA GLN A 28 -15.56 22.39 -12.39
C GLN A 28 -14.42 23.29 -11.89
N GLU A 29 -13.85 23.00 -10.73
CA GLU A 29 -12.74 23.76 -10.16
C GLU A 29 -11.45 23.64 -10.98
N LEU A 30 -11.18 22.45 -11.54
CA LEU A 30 -10.04 22.22 -12.43
C LEU A 30 -10.24 22.95 -13.76
N ARG A 31 -11.42 22.85 -14.38
CA ARG A 31 -11.78 23.61 -15.60
C ARG A 31 -11.61 25.11 -15.38
N LYS A 32 -12.16 25.63 -14.29
CA LYS A 32 -12.10 27.07 -13.94
C LYS A 32 -10.66 27.55 -13.73
N HIS A 33 -9.81 26.72 -13.12
CA HIS A 33 -8.45 27.13 -12.78
C HIS A 33 -7.48 27.05 -13.97
N PHE A 34 -7.56 25.97 -14.75
CA PHE A 34 -6.60 25.71 -15.82
C PHE A 34 -7.09 26.10 -17.22
N GLY A 35 -8.39 26.33 -17.40
CA GLY A 35 -8.98 26.61 -18.72
C GLY A 35 -8.81 25.45 -19.71
N THR A 36 -8.54 24.23 -19.21
CA THR A 36 -8.35 23.01 -20.01
C THR A 36 -9.60 22.12 -20.00
N GLU A 37 -9.70 21.24 -20.99
CA GLU A 37 -10.74 20.23 -21.05
C GLU A 37 -10.52 19.18 -19.94
N THR A 38 -11.58 18.87 -19.20
CA THR A 38 -11.62 17.73 -18.28
C THR A 38 -12.44 16.62 -18.93
N LEU A 39 -11.81 15.47 -19.13
CA LEU A 39 -12.46 14.26 -19.64
C LEU A 39 -12.70 13.31 -18.47
N ASP A 40 -13.86 12.66 -18.41
CA ASP A 40 -14.14 11.60 -17.45
C ASP A 40 -14.09 10.22 -18.13
N ILE A 41 -13.25 9.33 -17.61
CA ILE A 41 -13.40 7.89 -17.84
C ILE A 41 -13.98 7.30 -16.56
N ASN A 42 -15.29 7.07 -16.60
CA ASN A 42 -15.97 6.33 -15.55
C ASN A 42 -15.77 4.83 -15.74
N LEU A 43 -14.74 4.24 -15.10
CA LEU A 43 -14.46 2.80 -15.14
C LEU A 43 -15.66 1.94 -14.74
N SER A 44 -16.53 2.38 -13.81
CA SER A 44 -17.71 1.61 -13.44
C SER A 44 -18.80 1.54 -14.51
N ARG A 45 -18.80 2.45 -15.49
CA ARG A 45 -19.65 2.33 -16.70
C ARG A 45 -19.16 1.23 -17.64
N TRP A 46 -17.89 0.86 -17.56
CA TRP A 46 -17.23 -0.06 -18.49
C TRP A 46 -17.00 -1.46 -17.92
N ILE A 47 -17.04 -1.60 -16.59
CA ILE A 47 -16.75 -2.86 -15.90
C ILE A 47 -18.06 -3.52 -15.49
N SER A 48 -18.34 -4.69 -16.09
CA SER A 48 -19.41 -5.56 -15.61
C SER A 48 -19.10 -6.02 -14.17
N LEU A 49 -20.12 -6.09 -13.31
CA LEU A 49 -20.02 -6.59 -11.94
C LEU A 49 -19.83 -8.14 -11.88
N SER A 50 -19.12 -8.70 -12.85
CA SER A 50 -18.95 -10.13 -13.05
C SER A 50 -17.70 -10.64 -12.34
N ASP A 51 -17.83 -11.80 -11.68
CA ASP A 51 -16.78 -12.41 -10.86
C ASP A 51 -15.58 -12.94 -11.66
N GLY A 52 -15.59 -12.87 -12.99
CA GLY A 52 -14.51 -13.32 -13.87
C GLY A 52 -13.62 -12.21 -14.44
N ILE A 53 -13.73 -10.98 -13.94
CA ILE A 53 -12.97 -9.84 -14.47
C ILE A 53 -11.69 -9.62 -13.64
N THR A 54 -10.55 -9.68 -14.31
CA THR A 54 -9.24 -9.45 -13.71
C THR A 54 -8.77 -8.00 -13.82
N LEU A 55 -7.72 -7.64 -13.08
CA LEU A 55 -7.05 -6.34 -13.22
C LEU A 55 -6.53 -6.10 -14.65
N ASP A 56 -6.06 -7.15 -15.33
CA ASP A 56 -5.54 -7.07 -16.69
C ASP A 56 -6.68 -6.77 -17.69
N ASP A 57 -7.85 -7.39 -17.52
CA ASP A 57 -9.04 -7.12 -18.34
C ASP A 57 -9.49 -5.67 -18.22
N VAL A 58 -9.51 -5.12 -17.01
CA VAL A 58 -9.88 -3.72 -16.78
C VAL A 58 -8.83 -2.78 -17.37
N SER A 59 -7.55 -3.10 -17.25
CA SER A 59 -6.45 -2.32 -17.84
C SER A 59 -6.53 -2.33 -19.37
N PHE A 60 -6.88 -3.47 -19.97
CA PHE A 60 -7.11 -3.59 -21.41
C PHE A 60 -8.36 -2.82 -21.86
N ALA A 61 -9.44 -2.85 -21.08
CA ALA A 61 -10.62 -2.03 -21.35
C ALA A 61 -10.28 -0.53 -21.29
N MET A 62 -9.44 -0.11 -20.35
CA MET A 62 -8.92 1.26 -20.27
C MET A 62 -8.10 1.62 -21.52
N GLU A 63 -7.22 0.74 -22.01
CA GLU A 63 -6.48 0.98 -23.26
C GLU A 63 -7.42 1.26 -24.43
N ARG A 64 -8.47 0.44 -24.60
CA ARG A 64 -9.47 0.65 -25.65
C ARG A 64 -10.21 1.98 -25.50
N ALA A 65 -10.52 2.39 -24.27
CA ALA A 65 -11.15 3.68 -24.00
C ALA A 65 -10.22 4.85 -24.34
N LEU A 66 -8.93 4.77 -23.98
CA LEU A 66 -7.93 5.79 -24.33
C LEU A 66 -7.75 5.90 -25.85
N GLN A 67 -7.73 4.77 -26.57
CA GLN A 67 -7.66 4.77 -28.03
C GLN A 67 -8.87 5.46 -28.68
N ALA A 68 -10.07 5.30 -28.13
CA ALA A 68 -11.26 6.02 -28.62
C ALA A 68 -11.15 7.56 -28.45
N HIS A 69 -10.32 8.02 -27.52
CA HIS A 69 -10.03 9.43 -27.28
C HIS A 69 -8.64 9.87 -27.78
N ALA A 70 -7.93 9.03 -28.55
CA ALA A 70 -6.54 9.26 -28.92
C ALA A 70 -6.31 10.64 -29.55
N SER A 71 -7.22 11.10 -30.43
CA SER A 71 -7.14 12.42 -31.07
C SER A 71 -7.05 13.60 -30.09
N LYS A 72 -7.55 13.45 -28.86
CA LYS A 72 -7.47 14.46 -27.79
C LYS A 72 -6.27 14.27 -26.86
N LEU A 73 -5.73 13.04 -26.78
CA LEU A 73 -4.74 12.63 -25.78
C LEU A 73 -3.33 12.45 -26.36
N THR A 74 -3.16 12.60 -27.69
CA THR A 74 -1.91 12.28 -28.42
C THR A 74 -0.71 13.11 -27.93
N GLU A 75 -0.92 14.39 -27.62
CA GLU A 75 0.14 15.30 -27.15
C GLU A 75 0.49 15.11 -25.65
N GLY A 76 -0.21 14.20 -24.98
CA GLY A 76 -0.07 13.92 -23.56
C GLY A 76 -1.23 14.47 -22.72
N PHE A 77 -1.34 13.98 -21.49
CA PHE A 77 -2.44 14.30 -20.58
C PHE A 77 -2.06 14.11 -19.12
N HIS A 78 -2.87 14.67 -18.22
CA HIS A 78 -2.77 14.44 -16.78
C HIS A 78 -3.91 13.55 -16.32
N VAL A 79 -3.74 12.89 -15.17
CA VAL A 79 -4.75 12.00 -14.61
C VAL A 79 -4.99 12.33 -13.14
N VAL A 80 -6.26 12.38 -12.73
CA VAL A 80 -6.69 12.34 -11.33
C VAL A 80 -7.46 11.04 -11.11
N ILE A 81 -7.00 10.23 -10.14
CA ILE A 81 -7.41 8.86 -9.96
C ILE A 81 -7.90 8.66 -8.54
N HIS A 82 -8.94 7.83 -8.36
CA HIS A 82 -9.42 7.46 -7.02
C HIS A 82 -9.36 5.95 -6.78
N SER A 83 -9.04 5.56 -5.54
CA SER A 83 -9.19 4.20 -5.02
C SER A 83 -8.57 3.11 -5.93
N THR A 84 -9.32 2.08 -6.30
CA THR A 84 -8.88 0.96 -7.17
C THR A 84 -8.36 1.42 -8.54
N GLY A 85 -8.77 2.60 -9.02
CA GLY A 85 -8.28 3.16 -10.28
C GLY A 85 -6.76 3.30 -10.30
N ALA A 86 -6.13 3.45 -9.12
CA ALA A 86 -4.67 3.52 -9.00
C ALA A 86 -3.99 2.23 -9.49
N LEU A 87 -4.53 1.06 -9.14
CA LEU A 87 -4.02 -0.23 -9.59
C LEU A 87 -4.26 -0.41 -11.09
N VAL A 88 -5.44 -0.05 -11.58
CA VAL A 88 -5.78 -0.12 -13.01
C VAL A 88 -4.82 0.74 -13.83
N LEU A 89 -4.60 1.99 -13.43
CA LEU A 89 -3.72 2.90 -14.15
C LEU A 89 -2.27 2.39 -14.15
N ARG A 90 -1.73 2.02 -12.99
CA ARG A 90 -0.36 1.50 -12.90
C ARG A 90 -0.19 0.22 -13.71
N ASN A 91 -1.18 -0.68 -13.69
CA ASN A 91 -1.14 -1.90 -14.49
C ASN A 91 -1.27 -1.61 -15.99
N TRP A 92 -2.08 -0.62 -16.38
CA TRP A 92 -2.11 -0.12 -17.76
C TRP A 92 -0.76 0.44 -18.21
N ILE A 93 -0.07 1.23 -17.37
CA ILE A 93 1.29 1.74 -17.67
C ILE A 93 2.26 0.58 -17.89
N LYS A 94 2.20 -0.45 -17.02
CA LYS A 94 3.02 -1.65 -17.13
C LYS A 94 2.77 -2.42 -18.44
N LEU A 95 1.51 -2.61 -18.83
CA LEU A 95 1.13 -3.51 -19.91
C LEU A 95 1.07 -2.86 -21.30
N PHE A 96 0.64 -1.60 -21.39
CA PHE A 96 0.22 -0.99 -22.65
C PHE A 96 0.93 0.34 -22.97
N SER A 97 1.40 1.07 -21.95
CA SER A 97 1.97 2.39 -22.19
C SER A 97 3.34 2.32 -22.88
N PRO A 98 3.60 3.20 -23.87
CA PRO A 98 4.94 3.37 -24.40
C PRO A 98 5.87 4.03 -23.36
N LYS A 99 7.17 4.00 -23.65
CA LYS A 99 8.20 4.79 -22.94
C LYS A 99 8.78 5.83 -23.91
N PRO A 100 8.63 7.14 -23.65
CA PRO A 100 7.93 7.76 -22.53
C PRO A 100 6.40 7.61 -22.62
N CYS A 101 5.75 7.63 -21.46
CA CYS A 101 4.31 7.56 -21.32
C CYS A 101 3.65 8.87 -21.80
N PRO A 102 2.44 8.84 -22.41
CA PRO A 102 1.69 10.05 -22.71
C PRO A 102 1.19 10.76 -21.44
N ILE A 103 1.08 10.04 -20.32
CA ILE A 103 0.69 10.63 -19.04
C ILE A 103 1.86 11.44 -18.46
N LYS A 104 1.59 12.68 -18.05
CA LYS A 104 2.60 13.55 -17.42
C LYS A 104 2.52 13.55 -15.90
N ASN A 105 1.33 13.83 -15.36
CA ASN A 105 1.09 13.92 -13.91
C ASN A 105 -0.07 13.01 -13.52
N VAL A 106 0.09 12.28 -12.41
CA VAL A 106 -0.86 11.30 -11.86
C VAL A 106 -1.15 11.67 -10.41
N VAL A 107 -2.36 12.13 -10.13
CA VAL A 107 -2.81 12.46 -8.77
C VAL A 107 -3.67 11.33 -8.21
N HIS A 108 -3.12 10.60 -7.25
CA HIS A 108 -3.81 9.55 -6.51
C HIS A 108 -4.59 10.16 -5.34
N LEU A 109 -5.92 10.10 -5.41
CA LEU A 109 -6.83 10.39 -4.32
C LEU A 109 -7.21 9.07 -3.65
N ALA A 110 -6.62 8.80 -2.49
CA ALA A 110 -6.80 7.56 -1.74
C ALA A 110 -6.60 6.28 -2.58
N GLY A 111 -5.54 6.26 -3.40
CA GLY A 111 -5.22 5.10 -4.25
C GLY A 111 -4.99 3.84 -3.40
N ALA A 112 -5.67 2.74 -3.72
CA ALA A 112 -5.59 1.49 -2.94
C ALA A 112 -4.36 0.65 -3.32
N ASN A 113 -3.16 1.25 -3.28
CA ASN A 113 -1.94 0.68 -3.85
C ASN A 113 -1.51 -0.64 -3.20
N PHE A 114 -1.63 -0.76 -1.88
CA PHE A 114 -1.27 -1.98 -1.13
C PHE A 114 -2.48 -2.62 -0.43
N GLY A 115 -3.65 -2.54 -1.07
CA GLY A 115 -4.89 -3.16 -0.62
C GLY A 115 -5.75 -2.31 0.31
N SER A 116 -6.90 -2.86 0.69
CA SER A 116 -7.96 -2.21 1.46
C SER A 116 -8.58 -3.16 2.49
N GLY A 117 -8.85 -2.62 3.68
CA GLY A 117 -9.50 -3.37 4.77
C GLY A 117 -10.91 -3.88 4.42
N LEU A 118 -11.63 -3.20 3.52
CA LEU A 118 -12.98 -3.59 3.13
C LEU A 118 -13.02 -4.81 2.19
N ALA A 119 -11.97 -5.02 1.38
CA ALA A 119 -11.87 -6.15 0.46
C ALA A 119 -11.96 -7.52 1.18
N HIS A 120 -11.62 -7.54 2.47
CA HIS A 120 -11.60 -8.75 3.29
C HIS A 120 -12.93 -9.09 3.95
N ILE A 121 -13.89 -8.16 3.96
CA ILE A 121 -15.15 -8.35 4.65
C ILE A 121 -15.98 -9.37 3.86
N GLY A 122 -16.29 -10.50 4.51
CA GLY A 122 -17.07 -11.56 3.88
C GLY A 122 -18.41 -11.06 3.33
N ARG A 123 -18.83 -11.63 2.20
CA ARG A 123 -20.03 -11.22 1.43
C ARG A 123 -21.28 -11.00 2.30
N GLY A 124 -21.53 -11.89 3.26
CA GLY A 124 -22.68 -11.81 4.17
C GLY A 124 -22.63 -10.62 5.14
N GLN A 125 -21.43 -10.20 5.54
CA GLN A 125 -21.24 -9.02 6.39
C GLN A 125 -21.43 -7.74 5.58
N MET A 126 -20.84 -7.63 4.38
CA MET A 126 -21.06 -6.46 3.52
C MET A 126 -22.53 -6.32 3.12
N ALA A 127 -23.19 -7.42 2.73
CA ALA A 127 -24.62 -7.41 2.38
C ALA A 127 -25.51 -6.91 3.53
N ARG A 128 -25.20 -7.27 4.78
CA ARG A 128 -25.93 -6.83 5.98
C ARG A 128 -25.89 -5.31 6.18
N TRP A 129 -24.84 -4.65 5.69
CA TRP A 129 -24.58 -3.23 5.91
C TRP A 129 -24.55 -2.43 4.60
N ALA A 130 -25.03 -3.01 3.50
CA ALA A 130 -24.90 -2.44 2.15
C ALA A 130 -25.39 -0.98 2.03
N ARG A 131 -26.41 -0.59 2.81
CA ARG A 131 -26.90 0.82 2.85
C ARG A 131 -25.86 1.84 3.30
N PHE A 132 -24.83 1.42 4.03
CA PHE A 132 -23.73 2.27 4.51
C PHE A 132 -22.50 2.21 3.59
N PHE A 133 -22.54 1.32 2.60
CA PHE A 133 -21.50 1.10 1.62
C PHE A 133 -22.04 1.33 0.20
N GLN A 134 -22.97 2.27 0.05
CA GLN A 134 -23.43 2.71 -1.27
C GLN A 134 -22.19 3.16 -2.07
N GLY A 135 -21.95 2.49 -3.19
CA GLY A 135 -20.72 2.68 -3.94
C GLY A 135 -19.59 1.67 -3.63
N THR A 136 -19.88 0.47 -3.10
CA THR A 136 -18.98 -0.70 -3.14
C THR A 136 -19.65 -1.91 -3.81
N GLY A 137 -19.61 -1.93 -5.13
CA GLY A 137 -20.30 -2.85 -6.03
C GLY A 137 -19.74 -4.27 -5.94
N ARG A 138 -20.53 -5.22 -6.44
CA ARG A 138 -20.23 -6.65 -6.41
C ARG A 138 -19.33 -7.02 -7.59
N GLY A 139 -18.07 -7.36 -7.35
CA GLY A 139 -17.25 -8.10 -8.33
C GLY A 139 -16.03 -8.62 -7.62
N VAL A 140 -15.97 -9.93 -7.49
CA VAL A 140 -15.16 -10.59 -6.46
C VAL A 140 -13.69 -10.60 -6.82
N GLN A 141 -13.34 -10.78 -8.08
CA GLN A 141 -11.94 -11.01 -8.46
C GLN A 141 -11.08 -9.74 -8.41
N ILE A 142 -11.62 -8.56 -8.70
CA ILE A 142 -10.88 -7.31 -8.48
C ILE A 142 -10.75 -6.97 -6.98
N LEU A 143 -11.68 -7.45 -6.15
CA LEU A 143 -11.57 -7.32 -4.69
C LEU A 143 -10.50 -8.24 -4.12
N ASP A 144 -10.28 -9.42 -4.72
CA ASP A 144 -9.14 -10.28 -4.38
C ASP A 144 -7.81 -9.56 -4.65
N GLU A 145 -7.74 -8.73 -5.70
CA GLU A 145 -6.57 -7.88 -5.97
C GLU A 145 -6.42 -6.69 -5.02
N LEU A 146 -7.50 -6.33 -4.31
CA LEU A 146 -7.47 -5.33 -3.25
C LEU A 146 -7.24 -5.94 -1.86
N GLU A 147 -7.09 -7.26 -1.78
CA GLU A 147 -6.68 -7.92 -0.56
C GLU A 147 -5.32 -7.36 -0.10
N PHE A 148 -5.15 -7.02 1.18
CA PHE A 148 -3.84 -6.67 1.74
C PHE A 148 -2.77 -7.69 1.32
N GLY A 149 -1.74 -7.16 0.66
CA GLY A 149 -0.65 -7.97 0.11
C GLY A 149 -1.05 -8.88 -1.06
N SER A 150 -2.07 -8.55 -1.87
CA SER A 150 -2.33 -9.31 -3.10
C SER A 150 -1.04 -9.50 -3.90
N SER A 151 -0.76 -10.74 -4.32
CA SER A 151 0.44 -11.06 -5.10
C SER A 151 0.54 -10.21 -6.37
N LYS A 152 -0.58 -9.98 -7.08
CA LYS A 152 -0.60 -9.15 -8.28
C LYS A 152 -0.20 -7.71 -7.98
N THR A 153 -0.64 -7.15 -6.85
CA THR A 153 -0.25 -5.79 -6.44
C THR A 153 1.24 -5.73 -6.11
N LEU A 154 1.77 -6.76 -5.44
CA LEU A 154 3.21 -6.84 -5.15
C LEU A 154 4.04 -6.97 -6.43
N ASP A 155 3.61 -7.78 -7.40
CA ASP A 155 4.28 -7.92 -8.71
C ASP A 155 4.16 -6.65 -9.56
N LEU A 156 3.05 -5.93 -9.45
CA LEU A 156 2.86 -4.63 -10.09
C LEU A 156 3.83 -3.59 -9.53
N HIS A 157 4.00 -3.54 -8.21
CA HIS A 157 4.90 -2.56 -7.59
C HIS A 157 6.36 -2.95 -7.77
N SER A 158 6.72 -4.23 -7.66
CA SER A 158 8.07 -4.73 -7.99
C SER A 158 8.50 -4.32 -9.39
N HIS A 159 7.61 -4.40 -10.39
CA HIS A 159 7.90 -3.98 -11.75
C HIS A 159 8.45 -2.56 -11.82
N PHE A 160 7.91 -1.62 -11.05
CA PHE A 160 8.37 -0.21 -11.05
C PHE A 160 9.62 0.05 -10.19
N ILE A 161 10.21 -0.99 -9.60
CA ILE A 161 11.53 -0.96 -8.96
C ILE A 161 12.59 -1.54 -9.90
N ASP A 162 12.21 -2.51 -10.73
CA ASP A 162 13.13 -3.20 -11.61
C ASP A 162 13.77 -2.26 -12.63
N GLU A 163 15.02 -2.54 -13.00
CA GLU A 163 15.81 -1.71 -13.90
C GLU A 163 15.08 -1.48 -15.23
N GLY A 164 15.09 -0.22 -15.69
CA GLY A 164 14.45 0.19 -16.93
C GLY A 164 12.93 0.31 -16.86
N ASN A 165 12.31 0.15 -15.68
CA ASN A 165 10.86 0.28 -15.46
C ASN A 165 10.48 1.34 -14.41
N ASP A 166 11.39 2.22 -13.99
CA ASP A 166 11.10 3.27 -13.02
C ASP A 166 10.03 4.24 -13.55
N MET A 167 9.01 4.51 -12.72
CA MET A 167 7.86 5.33 -13.10
C MET A 167 8.29 6.76 -13.48
N TYR A 168 9.21 7.35 -12.73
CA TYR A 168 9.68 8.71 -12.98
C TYR A 168 10.68 8.71 -14.13
N ARG A 169 11.76 7.94 -14.06
CA ARG A 169 12.88 8.00 -15.02
C ARG A 169 12.56 7.40 -16.37
N ASP A 170 11.99 6.19 -16.40
CA ASP A 170 11.83 5.42 -17.64
C ASP A 170 10.50 5.72 -18.33
N TYR A 171 9.42 5.84 -17.55
CA TYR A 171 8.11 6.20 -18.08
C TYR A 171 7.88 7.72 -18.18
N GLN A 172 8.67 8.55 -17.50
CA GLN A 172 8.51 10.01 -17.45
C GLN A 172 7.15 10.45 -16.87
N VAL A 173 6.68 9.74 -15.85
CA VAL A 173 5.42 9.99 -15.14
C VAL A 173 5.68 10.48 -13.73
N GLN A 174 5.08 11.61 -13.35
CA GLN A 174 5.12 12.13 -11.98
C GLN A 174 3.88 11.69 -11.20
N GLU A 175 4.06 11.07 -10.04
CA GLU A 175 2.97 10.60 -9.19
C GLU A 175 2.82 11.50 -7.95
N PHE A 176 1.60 11.66 -7.45
CA PHE A 176 1.30 12.48 -6.27
C PHE A 176 0.22 11.78 -5.45
N CYS A 177 0.43 11.57 -4.15
CA CYS A 177 -0.49 10.84 -3.29
C CYS A 177 -1.14 11.75 -2.26
N ILE A 178 -2.47 11.72 -2.20
CA ILE A 178 -3.28 12.39 -1.18
C ILE A 178 -4.21 11.35 -0.58
N ILE A 179 -4.27 11.25 0.74
CA ILE A 179 -5.16 10.30 1.43
C ILE A 179 -5.74 10.92 2.69
N GLY A 180 -6.92 10.45 3.10
CA GLY A 180 -7.52 10.81 4.38
C GLY A 180 -7.04 9.92 5.52
N SER A 181 -7.62 10.14 6.71
CA SER A 181 -7.45 9.24 7.86
C SER A 181 -8.70 9.14 8.72
N GLN A 182 -9.84 9.61 8.20
CA GLN A 182 -11.08 9.69 8.98
C GLN A 182 -12.14 8.70 8.54
N THR A 183 -13.04 8.38 9.47
CA THR A 183 -14.32 7.73 9.17
C THR A 183 -15.50 8.69 9.28
N LEU A 184 -16.53 8.42 8.47
CA LEU A 184 -17.82 9.09 8.52
C LEU A 184 -18.51 8.87 9.87
N PRO A 185 -19.18 9.89 10.47
CA PRO A 185 -19.86 9.76 11.75
C PRO A 185 -20.84 8.58 11.82
N ALA A 186 -21.67 8.40 10.79
CA ALA A 186 -22.65 7.30 10.73
C ALA A 186 -22.00 5.90 10.76
N MET A 187 -20.80 5.77 10.21
CA MET A 187 -20.08 4.49 10.12
C MET A 187 -19.36 4.12 11.42
N ARG A 188 -19.14 5.07 12.34
CA ARG A 188 -18.46 4.83 13.64
C ARG A 188 -19.20 3.79 14.49
N HIS A 189 -20.51 3.68 14.33
CA HIS A 189 -21.33 2.74 15.09
C HIS A 189 -21.30 1.30 14.53
N LEU A 190 -20.76 1.08 13.32
CA LEU A 190 -20.71 -0.24 12.71
C LEU A 190 -19.67 -1.13 13.42
N PRO A 191 -19.96 -2.39 13.76
CA PRO A 191 -19.01 -3.28 14.43
C PRO A 191 -18.00 -3.88 13.44
N ILE A 192 -17.40 -3.05 12.60
CA ILE A 192 -16.44 -3.44 11.56
C ILE A 192 -15.11 -2.76 11.90
N ARG A 193 -14.10 -3.59 12.19
CA ARG A 193 -12.75 -3.14 12.58
C ARG A 193 -12.17 -2.16 11.55
N TYR A 194 -12.13 -2.55 10.28
CA TYR A 194 -11.44 -1.80 9.22
C TYR A 194 -12.02 -0.42 8.91
N ILE A 195 -13.29 -0.18 9.26
CA ILE A 195 -13.91 1.16 9.15
C ILE A 195 -13.36 2.11 10.22
N LYS A 196 -12.99 1.57 11.37
CA LYS A 196 -12.55 2.32 12.57
C LYS A 196 -11.06 2.16 12.83
N GLU A 197 -10.33 1.69 11.84
CA GLU A 197 -8.90 1.51 11.97
C GLU A 197 -8.21 2.88 11.98
N ASP A 198 -7.34 3.11 12.95
CA ASP A 198 -6.55 4.33 13.01
C ASP A 198 -5.62 4.42 11.78
N SER A 199 -5.31 5.65 11.35
CA SER A 199 -4.53 5.90 10.13
C SER A 199 -5.14 5.24 8.88
N SER A 200 -6.47 5.16 8.81
CA SER A 200 -7.21 4.68 7.64
C SER A 200 -8.30 5.67 7.30
N ASP A 201 -8.56 5.89 6.02
CA ASP A 201 -9.63 6.77 5.57
C ASP A 201 -11.02 6.12 5.61
N ASN A 202 -11.17 5.02 6.38
CA ASN A 202 -12.28 4.06 6.44
C ASN A 202 -12.25 2.91 5.42
N THR A 203 -11.34 2.97 4.44
CA THR A 203 -11.24 1.96 3.36
C THR A 203 -9.79 1.57 3.13
N VAL A 204 -8.91 2.55 2.95
CA VAL A 204 -7.49 2.38 2.64
C VAL A 204 -6.66 2.93 3.79
N ARG A 205 -5.70 2.13 4.27
CA ARG A 205 -4.69 2.59 5.23
C ARG A 205 -3.84 3.68 4.60
N THR A 206 -3.50 4.71 5.35
CA THR A 206 -2.59 5.79 4.93
C THR A 206 -1.26 5.25 4.38
N SER A 207 -0.71 4.20 5.02
CA SER A 207 0.49 3.48 4.55
C SER A 207 0.28 2.70 3.26
N ALA A 208 -0.93 2.19 3.03
CA ALA A 208 -1.29 1.46 1.81
C ALA A 208 -1.57 2.39 0.62
N GLY A 209 -1.90 3.66 0.87
CA GLY A 209 -2.08 4.67 -0.17
C GLY A 209 -0.79 5.38 -0.60
N ASN A 210 0.30 5.22 0.14
CA ASN A 210 1.57 5.90 -0.10
C ASN A 210 2.47 5.08 -1.05
N LEU A 211 2.90 5.69 -2.15
CA LEU A 211 3.81 5.07 -3.13
C LEU A 211 5.30 5.21 -2.77
N ASN A 212 5.63 5.84 -1.64
CA ASN A 212 6.97 5.74 -1.06
C ASN A 212 7.08 4.46 -0.22
N TYR A 213 7.15 3.30 -0.86
CA TYR A 213 7.25 2.00 -0.19
C TYR A 213 8.68 1.45 -0.21
N ASN A 214 9.02 0.63 0.77
CA ASN A 214 10.30 -0.06 0.84
C ASN A 214 10.14 -1.46 0.28
N PHE A 215 11.17 -1.97 -0.40
CA PHE A 215 11.23 -3.35 -0.86
C PHE A 215 12.51 -3.99 -0.33
N LEU A 216 12.39 -5.16 0.29
CA LEU A 216 13.52 -5.93 0.82
C LEU A 216 13.46 -7.32 0.18
N ARG A 217 14.41 -7.58 -0.72
CA ARG A 217 14.60 -8.89 -1.35
C ARG A 217 15.54 -9.72 -0.48
N VAL A 218 15.07 -10.87 -0.03
CA VAL A 218 15.88 -11.84 0.72
C VAL A 218 15.92 -13.12 -0.09
N ALA A 219 17.11 -13.58 -0.43
CA ALA A 219 17.32 -14.78 -1.22
C ALA A 219 18.45 -15.64 -0.64
N PRO A 220 18.47 -16.96 -0.91
CA PRO A 220 19.60 -17.79 -0.56
C PRO A 220 20.88 -17.29 -1.26
N THR A 221 22.03 -17.50 -0.63
CA THR A 221 23.34 -17.40 -1.27
C THR A 221 23.56 -18.59 -2.21
N ASP A 222 24.53 -18.50 -3.11
CA ASP A 222 24.85 -19.62 -4.00
C ASP A 222 25.37 -20.82 -3.19
N GLU A 223 26.16 -20.57 -2.15
CA GLU A 223 26.71 -21.58 -1.24
C GLU A 223 25.63 -22.26 -0.40
N ALA A 224 24.50 -21.59 -0.15
CA ALA A 224 23.40 -22.18 0.62
C ALA A 224 22.81 -23.44 -0.05
N PHE A 225 22.91 -23.57 -1.37
CA PHE A 225 22.44 -24.74 -2.10
C PHE A 225 23.35 -25.97 -1.94
N GLU A 226 24.53 -25.82 -1.34
CA GLU A 226 25.42 -26.93 -1.01
C GLU A 226 25.07 -27.60 0.32
N LEU A 227 24.20 -26.99 1.13
CA LEU A 227 23.73 -27.55 2.40
C LEU A 227 22.92 -28.84 2.15
N ASP A 228 23.10 -29.81 3.04
CA ASP A 228 22.22 -30.98 3.08
C ASP A 228 20.99 -30.75 3.98
N ALA A 229 19.97 -31.59 3.81
CA ALA A 229 18.73 -31.47 4.56
C ALA A 229 18.91 -31.74 6.07
N ASP A 230 19.91 -32.52 6.48
CA ASP A 230 20.17 -32.84 7.89
C ASP A 230 20.80 -31.63 8.60
N GLU A 231 21.73 -30.92 7.95
CA GLU A 231 22.26 -29.63 8.42
C GLU A 231 21.14 -28.61 8.63
N VAL A 232 20.21 -28.53 7.67
CA VAL A 232 19.06 -27.63 7.81
C VAL A 232 18.12 -28.07 8.94
N ALA A 233 17.88 -29.38 9.09
CA ALA A 233 17.06 -29.90 10.17
C ALA A 233 17.65 -29.57 11.56
N GLU A 234 18.98 -29.56 11.71
CA GLU A 234 19.64 -29.10 12.94
C GLU A 234 19.34 -27.63 13.22
N LEU A 235 19.45 -26.75 12.22
CA LEU A 235 19.11 -25.33 12.35
C LEU A 235 17.63 -25.14 12.74
N VAL A 236 16.72 -25.91 12.15
CA VAL A 236 15.30 -25.91 12.53
C VAL A 236 15.13 -26.33 14.00
N GLY A 237 15.85 -27.36 14.45
CA GLY A 237 15.84 -27.81 15.84
C GLY A 237 16.33 -26.75 16.83
N GLN A 238 17.45 -26.08 16.52
CA GLN A 238 17.95 -24.94 17.30
C GLN A 238 16.91 -23.81 17.36
N ARG A 239 16.25 -23.51 16.23
CA ARG A 239 15.20 -22.49 16.20
C ARG A 239 13.99 -22.88 17.02
N GLN A 240 13.56 -24.15 17.01
CA GLN A 240 12.48 -24.65 17.86
C GLN A 240 12.80 -24.55 19.35
N ALA A 241 14.09 -24.55 19.72
CA ALA A 241 14.56 -24.26 21.08
C ALA A 241 14.65 -22.75 21.41
N ASP A 242 14.14 -21.86 20.54
CA ASP A 242 14.14 -20.40 20.67
C ASP A 242 15.56 -19.77 20.65
N GLU A 243 16.52 -20.47 20.05
CA GLU A 243 17.86 -19.95 19.81
C GLU A 243 17.87 -18.90 18.69
N ILE A 244 18.67 -17.85 18.87
CA ILE A 244 18.87 -16.82 17.85
C ILE A 244 19.94 -17.33 16.89
N LEU A 245 19.54 -17.61 15.65
CA LEU A 245 20.44 -18.07 14.60
C LEU A 245 21.13 -16.91 13.89
N ASP A 246 22.37 -17.12 13.45
CA ASP A 246 23.02 -16.30 12.43
C ASP A 246 22.91 -17.01 11.08
N THR A 247 21.92 -16.60 10.29
CA THR A 247 21.66 -17.17 8.97
C THR A 247 22.25 -16.31 7.84
N SER A 248 23.14 -15.36 8.17
CA SER A 248 23.80 -14.53 7.15
C SER A 248 24.67 -15.30 6.15
N PRO A 249 25.19 -16.52 6.44
CA PRO A 249 25.83 -17.34 5.41
C PRO A 249 24.84 -17.98 4.42
N ILE A 250 23.57 -18.16 4.84
CA ILE A 250 22.52 -18.83 4.05
C ILE A 250 21.76 -17.83 3.20
N TYR A 251 21.52 -16.63 3.73
CA TYR A 251 20.67 -15.63 3.09
C TYR A 251 21.38 -14.30 2.92
N GLN A 252 21.16 -13.70 1.76
CA GLN A 252 21.63 -12.38 1.40
C GLN A 252 20.48 -11.42 1.16
N PHE A 253 20.72 -10.14 1.48
CA PHE A 253 19.84 -9.02 1.19
C PHE A 253 20.66 -7.73 1.28
N ASP A 254 20.16 -6.68 0.63
CA ASP A 254 20.64 -5.32 0.83
C ASP A 254 19.46 -4.36 1.02
N LEU A 255 19.75 -3.07 1.08
CA LEU A 255 18.76 -2.01 1.25
C LEU A 255 18.71 -1.09 0.01
N SER A 256 19.06 -1.57 -1.19
CA SER A 256 19.07 -0.74 -2.41
C SER A 256 17.67 -0.26 -2.80
N ASP A 257 16.65 -1.07 -2.52
CA ASP A 257 15.29 -0.85 -3.00
C ASP A 257 14.38 -0.16 -1.96
N ILE A 258 14.98 0.45 -0.94
CA ILE A 258 14.23 1.27 0.02
C ILE A 258 13.85 2.61 -0.62
N ALA A 259 12.74 3.18 -0.18
CA ALA A 259 12.17 4.40 -0.72
C ALA A 259 13.10 5.62 -0.63
N SER A 260 14.09 5.64 0.27
CA SER A 260 15.05 6.77 0.38
C SER A 260 16.05 6.84 -0.77
N GLU A 261 16.27 5.72 -1.47
CA GLU A 261 17.20 5.66 -2.61
C GLU A 261 16.51 6.01 -3.95
N ARG A 262 15.19 6.18 -3.92
CA ARG A 262 14.35 6.44 -5.09
C ARG A 262 13.82 7.87 -5.07
N GLN A 263 13.38 8.34 -6.24
CA GLN A 263 12.72 9.62 -6.36
C GLN A 263 11.48 9.66 -5.46
N ALA A 264 11.46 10.58 -4.49
CA ALA A 264 10.36 10.68 -3.54
C ALA A 264 9.07 11.10 -4.25
N VAL A 265 7.98 10.38 -3.96
CA VAL A 265 6.62 10.71 -4.42
C VAL A 265 6.00 11.69 -3.43
N PRO A 266 5.57 12.90 -3.84
CA PRO A 266 4.83 13.81 -2.97
C PRO A 266 3.64 13.11 -2.30
N PHE A 267 3.60 13.13 -0.96
CA PHE A 267 2.57 12.45 -0.17
C PHE A 267 2.03 13.37 0.92
N SER A 268 0.70 13.45 1.05
CA SER A 268 0.04 14.19 2.12
C SER A 268 -1.15 13.43 2.70
N VAL A 269 -1.31 13.55 4.02
CA VAL A 269 -2.53 13.15 4.73
C VAL A 269 -3.40 14.40 4.89
N ALA A 270 -4.61 14.35 4.35
CA ALA A 270 -5.55 15.47 4.37
C ALA A 270 -6.34 15.52 5.69
N PHE A 271 -6.47 16.72 6.24
CA PHE A 271 -7.25 16.96 7.45
C PHE A 271 -8.73 16.68 7.22
N GLU A 272 -9.37 16.08 8.21
CA GLU A 272 -10.79 15.74 8.24
C GLU A 272 -11.30 15.13 6.92
N THR A 273 -10.61 14.12 6.41
CA THR A 273 -10.91 13.48 5.12
C THR A 273 -11.12 11.98 5.25
N ALA A 274 -12.20 11.47 4.66
CA ALA A 274 -12.56 10.06 4.53
C ALA A 274 -12.45 9.61 3.06
N HIS A 275 -12.56 8.29 2.80
CA HIS A 275 -12.46 7.74 1.46
C HIS A 275 -13.57 8.21 0.51
N PHE A 276 -14.78 8.34 1.06
CA PHE A 276 -16.01 8.73 0.37
C PHE A 276 -16.94 9.49 1.34
N GLY A 277 -17.99 10.12 0.79
CA GLY A 277 -19.02 10.85 1.54
C GLY A 277 -19.15 12.31 1.10
N ASP A 278 -20.35 12.87 1.29
CA ASP A 278 -20.70 14.19 0.74
C ASP A 278 -20.02 15.35 1.48
N ASP A 279 -19.77 15.19 2.78
CA ASP A 279 -19.17 16.24 3.60
C ASP A 279 -17.64 16.19 3.53
N ILE A 280 -17.05 15.02 3.81
CA ILE A 280 -15.61 14.85 4.02
C ILE A 280 -14.95 13.79 3.12
N GLY A 281 -15.64 13.29 2.09
CA GLY A 281 -15.04 12.36 1.14
C GLY A 281 -13.90 13.02 0.36
N ILE A 282 -12.81 12.31 0.09
CA ILE A 282 -11.64 12.88 -0.60
C ILE A 282 -11.98 13.36 -2.02
N VAL A 283 -12.93 12.70 -2.67
CA VAL A 283 -13.37 13.04 -4.03
C VAL A 283 -14.57 13.97 -4.02
N THR A 284 -15.63 13.70 -3.26
CA THR A 284 -16.91 14.43 -3.32
C THR A 284 -17.07 15.50 -2.24
N GLY A 285 -16.35 15.37 -1.13
CA GLY A 285 -16.51 16.16 0.09
C GLY A 285 -16.48 17.67 -0.13
N SER A 286 -17.47 18.39 0.38
CA SER A 286 -17.50 19.86 0.36
C SER A 286 -16.60 20.51 1.40
N ASP A 287 -16.52 19.91 2.59
CA ASP A 287 -15.96 20.55 3.78
C ASP A 287 -14.42 20.50 3.80
N ASN A 288 -13.85 19.51 3.14
CA ASN A 288 -12.40 19.29 3.04
C ASN A 288 -11.78 19.81 1.73
N ARG A 289 -12.54 20.49 0.86
CA ARG A 289 -12.04 21.00 -0.45
C ARG A 289 -10.80 21.85 -0.35
N ASP A 290 -10.75 22.73 0.65
CA ASP A 290 -9.60 23.62 0.90
C ASP A 290 -8.33 22.85 1.29
N GLN A 291 -8.43 21.57 1.66
CA GLN A 291 -7.28 20.70 1.91
C GLN A 291 -6.86 19.94 0.64
N ILE A 292 -7.81 19.51 -0.19
CA ILE A 292 -7.56 18.63 -1.34
C ILE A 292 -7.20 19.42 -2.60
N VAL A 293 -8.05 20.37 -2.99
CA VAL A 293 -7.95 21.03 -4.30
C VAL A 293 -6.62 21.77 -4.51
N PRO A 294 -6.06 22.50 -3.52
CA PRO A 294 -4.76 23.14 -3.70
C PRO A 294 -3.64 22.15 -4.03
N LEU A 295 -3.65 20.95 -3.43
CA LEU A 295 -2.67 19.91 -3.69
C LEU A 295 -2.84 19.31 -5.09
N VAL A 296 -4.08 19.04 -5.51
CA VAL A 296 -4.38 18.56 -6.87
C VAL A 296 -3.92 19.57 -7.91
N LYS A 297 -4.27 20.86 -7.75
CA LYS A 297 -3.85 21.92 -8.67
C LYS A 297 -2.33 22.03 -8.75
N ARG A 298 -1.64 21.98 -7.60
CA ARG A 298 -0.18 22.02 -7.59
C ARG A 298 0.44 20.83 -8.33
N ALA A 299 -0.07 19.62 -8.08
CA ALA A 299 0.42 18.41 -8.73
C ALA A 299 0.25 18.47 -10.26
N ILE A 300 -0.96 18.84 -10.74
CA ILE A 300 -1.24 18.97 -12.17
C ILE A 300 -0.36 20.05 -12.83
N ALA A 301 -0.11 21.16 -12.13
CA ALA A 301 0.72 22.25 -12.63
C ALA A 301 2.22 22.00 -12.54
N THR A 302 2.66 20.88 -11.93
CA THR A 302 4.09 20.59 -11.76
C THR A 302 4.68 20.15 -13.11
N PRO A 303 5.64 20.90 -13.69
CA PRO A 303 6.31 20.48 -14.90
C PRO A 303 7.18 19.25 -14.64
N TYR A 304 7.46 18.46 -15.68
CA TYR A 304 8.39 17.33 -15.58
C TYR A 304 9.83 17.85 -15.43
N ASN A 305 10.25 18.04 -14.19
CA ASN A 305 11.55 18.61 -13.81
C ASN A 305 11.86 18.23 -12.35
N GLU A 306 13.08 17.78 -12.07
CA GLU A 306 13.46 17.30 -10.74
C GLU A 306 13.30 18.37 -9.65
N ASP A 307 13.72 19.61 -9.90
CA ASP A 307 13.60 20.70 -8.94
C ASP A 307 12.13 21.05 -8.67
N ALA A 308 11.33 21.19 -9.72
CA ALA A 308 9.90 21.49 -9.58
C ALA A 308 9.14 20.37 -8.85
N TYR A 309 9.51 19.11 -9.10
CA TYR A 309 8.93 17.96 -8.43
C TYR A 309 9.33 17.90 -6.96
N ALA A 310 10.60 18.17 -6.64
CA ALA A 310 11.10 18.28 -5.27
C ALA A 310 10.43 19.42 -4.50
N GLU A 311 10.24 20.59 -5.13
CA GLU A 311 9.49 21.71 -4.54
C GLU A 311 8.03 21.34 -4.24
N THR A 312 7.39 20.58 -5.11
CA THR A 312 6.04 20.07 -4.86
C THR A 312 6.02 19.02 -3.75
N ALA A 313 7.03 18.16 -3.62
CA ALA A 313 7.18 17.26 -2.49
C ALA A 313 7.27 18.01 -1.16
N VAL A 314 8.04 19.11 -1.10
CA VAL A 314 8.14 19.99 0.08
C VAL A 314 6.78 20.62 0.43
N ALA A 315 6.01 21.04 -0.58
CA ALA A 315 4.69 21.61 -0.36
C ALA A 315 3.68 20.58 0.19
N PHE A 316 3.72 19.34 -0.30
CA PHE A 316 2.90 18.24 0.23
C PHE A 316 3.27 17.92 1.68
N GLU A 317 4.57 17.87 2.00
CA GLU A 317 5.03 17.66 3.37
C GLU A 317 4.59 18.81 4.30
N LYS A 318 4.62 20.06 3.82
CA LYS A 318 4.11 21.21 4.57
C LYS A 318 2.60 21.10 4.82
N ALA A 319 1.82 20.67 3.83
CA ALA A 319 0.39 20.44 3.99
C ALA A 319 0.11 19.36 5.03
N LYS A 320 0.83 18.23 4.96
CA LYS A 320 0.76 17.16 5.96
C LYS A 320 1.11 17.68 7.36
N LYS A 321 2.21 18.43 7.54
CA LYS A 321 2.54 19.02 8.85
C LYS A 321 1.43 19.92 9.37
N SER A 322 0.83 20.75 8.51
CA SER A 322 -0.32 21.58 8.89
C SER A 322 -1.53 20.73 9.33
N THR A 323 -1.83 19.62 8.65
CA THR A 323 -2.86 18.65 9.07
C THR A 323 -2.61 18.19 10.51
N PHE A 324 -1.38 17.80 10.82
CA PHE A 324 -1.01 17.24 12.12
C PHE A 324 -1.01 18.29 13.24
N GLU A 325 -0.64 19.54 12.93
CA GLU A 325 -0.78 20.67 13.85
C GLU A 325 -2.24 20.99 14.17
N LYS A 326 -3.13 20.92 13.17
CA LYS A 326 -4.57 21.09 13.35
C LYS A 326 -5.16 19.93 14.17
N ALA A 327 -4.80 18.69 13.83
CA ALA A 327 -5.24 17.48 14.52
C ALA A 327 -4.85 17.49 16.00
N GLY A 328 -3.62 17.91 16.33
CA GLY A 328 -3.16 18.02 17.72
C GLY A 328 -3.93 19.06 18.56
N LYS A 329 -4.66 19.99 17.92
CA LYS A 329 -5.51 21.00 18.58
C LYS A 329 -6.97 20.56 18.70
N LEU A 330 -7.36 19.41 18.14
CA LEU A 330 -8.72 18.90 18.27
C LEU A 330 -9.08 18.70 19.74
N ARG A 331 -10.30 19.07 20.10
CA ARG A 331 -10.79 18.83 21.46
C ARG A 331 -11.15 17.36 21.59
N GLY A 332 -10.51 16.69 22.55
CA GLY A 332 -10.92 15.35 22.97
C GLY A 332 -12.32 15.38 23.59
N SER A 333 -12.99 14.25 23.58
CA SER A 333 -14.24 14.02 24.30
C SER A 333 -14.13 12.69 25.03
N THR A 334 -14.64 12.62 26.25
CA THR A 334 -14.68 11.38 27.06
C THR A 334 -15.74 10.39 26.59
N PHE A 335 -16.69 10.86 25.78
CA PHE A 335 -17.82 10.07 25.26
C PHE A 335 -17.74 9.85 23.75
N ASP A 336 -16.73 10.44 23.09
CA ASP A 336 -16.48 10.26 21.66
C ASP A 336 -15.19 9.46 21.49
N TRP A 337 -15.00 9.00 20.27
CA TRP A 337 -13.81 8.30 19.84
C TRP A 337 -12.56 9.23 19.94
N ASN A 338 -11.34 8.70 20.06
CA ASN A 338 -10.16 9.56 20.20
C ASN A 338 -9.75 10.16 18.84
N LYS A 339 -10.12 11.42 18.60
CA LYS A 339 -9.88 12.12 17.32
C LYS A 339 -8.42 12.18 16.91
N GLN A 340 -7.50 12.26 17.86
CA GLN A 340 -6.07 12.30 17.56
C GLN A 340 -5.52 10.94 17.14
N GLU A 341 -6.05 9.85 17.68
CA GLU A 341 -5.61 8.48 17.33
C GLU A 341 -5.79 8.19 15.82
N GLN A 342 -6.77 8.80 15.14
CA GLN A 342 -6.92 8.70 13.67
C GLN A 342 -5.70 9.14 12.88
N TYR A 343 -4.98 10.13 13.40
CA TYR A 343 -3.83 10.71 12.73
C TYR A 343 -2.53 10.07 13.20
N GLU A 344 -2.56 9.22 14.24
CA GLU A 344 -1.37 8.49 14.67
C GLU A 344 -0.86 7.64 13.51
N GLY A 345 0.40 7.86 13.16
CA GLY A 345 0.98 7.25 11.99
C GLY A 345 1.25 5.76 12.19
N HIS A 346 0.97 5.01 11.12
CA HIS A 346 1.18 3.58 11.09
C HIS A 346 2.02 3.19 9.86
N ALA A 347 2.70 2.05 9.96
CA ALA A 347 3.39 1.40 8.86
C ALA A 347 2.73 0.05 8.55
N GLN A 348 2.86 -0.39 7.30
CA GLN A 348 2.41 -1.71 6.88
C GLN A 348 3.62 -2.56 6.50
N LEU A 349 3.73 -3.78 7.03
CA LEU A 349 4.76 -4.75 6.67
C LEU A 349 4.11 -5.94 5.96
N ILE A 350 4.47 -6.19 4.72
CA ILE A 350 3.95 -7.31 3.93
C ILE A 350 5.08 -8.31 3.74
N PHE A 351 4.89 -9.52 4.24
CA PHE A 351 5.79 -10.64 3.99
C PHE A 351 5.23 -11.48 2.87
N ARG A 352 6.01 -11.72 1.81
CA ARG A 352 5.70 -12.69 0.77
C ARG A 352 6.76 -13.79 0.80
N LEU A 353 6.34 -15.01 1.09
CA LEU A 353 7.23 -16.16 1.26
C LEU A 353 7.04 -17.13 0.08
N ARG A 354 8.13 -17.41 -0.63
CA ARG A 354 8.19 -18.38 -1.72
C ARG A 354 9.41 -19.25 -1.57
N ASP A 355 9.41 -20.43 -2.17
CA ASP A 355 10.63 -21.22 -2.34
C ASP A 355 11.43 -20.74 -3.56
N GLN A 356 12.62 -21.31 -3.77
CA GLN A 356 13.48 -20.99 -4.92
C GLN A 356 12.86 -21.34 -6.28
N PHE A 357 11.73 -22.06 -6.32
CA PHE A 357 10.98 -22.37 -7.54
C PHE A 357 9.81 -21.41 -7.75
N GLY A 358 9.64 -20.41 -6.88
CA GLY A 358 8.56 -19.45 -6.90
C GLY A 358 7.24 -19.96 -6.31
N THR A 359 7.23 -21.16 -5.72
CA THR A 359 6.04 -21.74 -5.10
C THR A 359 5.76 -21.04 -3.77
N PRO A 360 4.52 -20.59 -3.50
CA PRO A 360 4.18 -20.00 -2.22
C PRO A 360 4.38 -20.97 -1.05
N VAL A 361 5.07 -20.51 0.00
CA VAL A 361 5.27 -21.26 1.24
C VAL A 361 4.08 -21.01 2.16
N LYS A 362 3.23 -22.02 2.35
CA LYS A 362 1.89 -21.84 2.95
C LYS A 362 1.88 -21.93 4.47
N ASP A 363 2.77 -22.75 5.03
CA ASP A 363 2.81 -23.10 6.45
C ASP A 363 4.13 -22.60 7.03
N PHE A 364 4.02 -21.49 7.79
CA PHE A 364 5.16 -20.73 8.25
C PHE A 364 4.85 -20.00 9.56
N ASP A 365 5.92 -19.66 10.28
CA ASP A 365 5.89 -18.77 11.43
C ASP A 365 6.80 -17.57 11.19
N ILE A 366 6.33 -16.38 11.59
CA ILE A 366 7.13 -15.16 11.62
C ILE A 366 7.22 -14.69 13.07
N THR A 367 8.43 -14.66 13.60
CA THR A 367 8.72 -14.14 14.94
C THR A 367 9.47 -12.83 14.83
N ILE A 368 8.94 -11.79 15.49
CA ILE A 368 9.63 -10.51 15.66
C ILE A 368 10.05 -10.43 17.13
N LYS A 369 11.36 -10.45 17.38
CA LYS A 369 11.91 -10.51 18.74
C LYS A 369 12.83 -9.33 18.98
N SER A 370 12.32 -8.32 19.68
CA SER A 370 13.18 -7.25 20.20
C SER A 370 14.11 -7.82 21.28
N THR A 371 15.41 -7.62 21.13
CA THR A 371 16.41 -8.02 22.15
C THR A 371 16.11 -7.37 23.50
N PRO A 372 16.53 -7.98 24.64
CA PRO A 372 16.00 -7.65 25.96
C PRO A 372 16.02 -6.14 26.21
N PRO A 373 14.85 -5.55 26.50
CA PRO A 373 14.72 -4.10 26.58
C PRO A 373 15.43 -3.58 27.83
N GLY A 374 16.24 -2.53 27.67
CA GLY A 374 16.38 -1.55 28.74
C GLY A 374 15.02 -0.92 29.04
N THR A 375 14.83 -0.36 30.24
CA THR A 375 13.53 0.10 30.78
C THR A 375 12.76 1.14 29.93
N ASN A 376 13.36 1.73 28.90
CA ASN A 376 12.78 2.81 28.06
C ASN A 376 12.73 2.48 26.55
N LYS A 377 12.68 1.19 26.18
CA LYS A 377 12.66 0.75 24.77
C LYS A 377 11.26 0.29 24.33
N ASN A 378 10.87 0.70 23.12
CA ASN A 378 9.66 0.22 22.46
C ASN A 378 9.97 -1.13 21.81
N LYS A 379 9.21 -2.17 22.16
CA LYS A 379 9.33 -3.48 21.51
C LYS A 379 8.57 -3.46 20.19
N LEU A 380 9.22 -3.78 19.09
CA LEU A 380 8.60 -3.72 17.76
C LEU A 380 7.38 -4.66 17.67
N GLU A 381 7.48 -5.86 18.24
CA GLU A 381 6.40 -6.83 18.27
C GLU A 381 5.15 -6.36 19.05
N ARG A 382 5.31 -5.39 19.96
CA ARG A 382 4.19 -4.79 20.70
C ARG A 382 3.53 -3.60 19.99
N MET A 383 4.11 -3.16 18.87
CA MET A 383 3.57 -2.08 18.05
C MET A 383 2.58 -2.62 17.00
N ILE A 384 2.51 -3.94 16.80
CA ILE A 384 1.58 -4.60 15.87
C ILE A 384 0.17 -4.51 16.42
N GLU A 385 -0.73 -3.92 15.66
CA GLU A 385 -2.16 -3.79 16.01
C GLU A 385 -3.02 -4.72 15.18
N ASP A 386 -2.66 -4.96 13.91
CA ASP A 386 -3.36 -5.90 13.03
C ASP A 386 -2.39 -6.89 12.38
N LYS A 387 -2.92 -8.09 12.10
CA LYS A 387 -2.29 -9.09 11.23
C LYS A 387 -3.34 -9.66 10.29
N HIS A 388 -2.99 -9.78 9.02
CA HIS A 388 -3.87 -10.30 7.99
C HIS A 388 -3.13 -11.32 7.13
N LEU A 389 -3.55 -12.59 7.21
CA LEU A 389 -3.08 -13.63 6.31
C LEU A 389 -3.88 -13.56 5.01
N ASN A 390 -3.20 -13.42 3.88
CA ASN A 390 -3.82 -13.34 2.56
C ASN A 390 -4.57 -14.65 2.25
N LYS A 391 -5.82 -14.55 1.81
CA LYS A 391 -6.71 -15.68 1.57
C LYS A 391 -6.55 -16.23 0.16
N CYS A 392 -6.22 -15.37 -0.80
CA CYS A 392 -6.07 -15.76 -2.20
C CYS A 392 -4.71 -16.41 -2.49
N THR A 393 -3.64 -15.86 -1.91
CA THR A 393 -2.26 -16.35 -2.03
C THR A 393 -1.71 -16.72 -0.65
N ARG A 394 -1.88 -18.00 -0.28
CA ARG A 394 -1.34 -18.55 0.96
C ARG A 394 0.19 -18.53 0.90
N GLY A 395 0.83 -17.80 1.82
CA GLY A 395 2.26 -17.43 1.76
C GLY A 395 2.50 -15.92 1.86
N ILE A 396 1.43 -15.13 1.92
CA ILE A 396 1.52 -13.69 2.17
C ILE A 396 0.82 -13.32 3.48
N ILE A 397 1.49 -12.56 4.33
CA ILE A 397 0.91 -11.99 5.56
C ILE A 397 1.26 -10.51 5.68
N THR A 398 0.29 -9.71 6.10
CA THR A 398 0.44 -8.28 6.33
C THR A 398 0.32 -7.96 7.81
N PHE A 399 1.27 -7.21 8.37
CA PHE A 399 1.18 -6.62 9.70
C PHE A 399 0.97 -5.10 9.60
N TYR A 400 0.20 -4.56 10.54
CA TYR A 400 -0.02 -3.12 10.66
C TYR A 400 0.49 -2.64 12.01
N LEU A 401 1.44 -1.71 11.99
CA LEU A 401 2.19 -1.28 13.17
C LEU A 401 1.93 0.20 13.43
N ARG A 402 1.57 0.56 14.67
CA ARG A 402 1.55 1.95 15.10
C ARG A 402 2.98 2.43 15.27
N THR A 403 3.43 3.39 14.47
CA THR A 403 4.80 3.91 14.48
C THR A 403 4.90 5.32 15.02
N GLN A 404 3.77 6.01 15.20
CA GLN A 404 3.72 7.33 15.79
C GLN A 404 2.57 7.41 16.78
N LYS A 405 2.75 8.14 17.89
CA LYS A 405 1.74 8.30 18.94
C LYS A 405 1.53 9.78 19.28
N PHE A 406 0.29 10.16 19.58
CA PHE A 406 -0.04 11.49 20.08
C PHE A 406 0.18 11.59 21.58
N GLU A 407 0.97 12.57 21.99
CA GLU A 407 1.21 12.90 23.40
C GLU A 407 0.28 14.03 23.83
N LYS A 408 -0.70 13.71 24.69
CA LYS A 408 -1.76 14.64 25.09
C LYS A 408 -1.23 15.88 25.82
N ASP A 409 -0.22 15.71 26.66
CA ASP A 409 0.32 16.80 27.50
C ASP A 409 1.11 17.83 26.68
N SER A 410 1.95 17.36 25.75
CA SER A 410 2.75 18.24 24.88
C SER A 410 2.03 18.64 23.59
N LYS A 411 0.92 17.95 23.24
CA LYS A 411 0.21 18.08 21.96
C LYS A 411 1.12 17.83 20.75
N THR A 412 2.05 16.90 20.88
CA THR A 412 3.03 16.53 19.85
C THR A 412 2.83 15.09 19.40
N TRP A 413 3.40 14.76 18.24
CA TRP A 413 3.43 13.41 17.69
C TRP A 413 4.82 12.82 17.88
N THR A 414 4.93 11.73 18.64
CA THR A 414 6.20 11.07 18.95
C THR A 414 6.40 9.89 18.01
N ASP A 415 7.56 9.81 17.36
CA ASP A 415 7.96 8.62 16.61
C ASP A 415 8.35 7.49 17.59
N LEU A 416 7.65 6.37 17.51
CA LEU A 416 7.88 5.21 18.35
C LEU A 416 9.10 4.40 17.92
N LEU A 417 9.52 4.51 16.65
CA LEU A 417 10.66 3.77 16.09
C LEU A 417 11.99 4.25 16.66
N ASP A 418 12.09 5.50 17.12
CA ASP A 418 13.29 6.07 17.77
C ASP A 418 13.75 5.28 18.99
N LYS A 419 12.82 4.59 19.66
CA LYS A 419 13.08 3.83 20.88
C LYS A 419 13.11 2.32 20.64
N VAL A 420 13.05 1.85 19.39
CA VAL A 420 13.12 0.42 19.09
C VAL A 420 14.57 -0.07 19.19
N PRO A 421 14.86 -1.14 19.96
CA PRO A 421 16.20 -1.70 20.08
C PRO A 421 16.55 -2.56 18.85
N THR A 422 17.67 -3.27 18.89
CA THR A 422 17.94 -4.32 17.91
C THR A 422 16.83 -5.38 17.96
N THR A 423 16.33 -5.76 16.80
CA THR A 423 15.24 -6.72 16.62
C THR A 423 15.69 -7.83 15.70
N HIS A 424 15.34 -9.07 16.04
CA HIS A 424 15.50 -10.23 15.18
C HIS A 424 14.16 -10.51 14.50
N LEU A 425 14.20 -10.60 13.18
CA LEU A 425 13.10 -11.06 12.36
C LEU A 425 13.42 -12.49 11.94
N GLU A 426 12.63 -13.44 12.43
CA GLU A 426 12.88 -14.87 12.26
C GLU A 426 11.71 -15.50 11.50
N ILE A 427 12.02 -16.35 10.52
CA ILE A 427 11.02 -17.06 9.71
C ILE A 427 11.38 -18.55 9.70
N THR A 428 10.41 -19.39 10.03
CA THR A 428 10.46 -20.84 9.87
C THR A 428 9.30 -21.29 8.99
N ALA A 429 9.48 -22.39 8.28
CA ALA A 429 8.46 -22.96 7.41
C ALA A 429 8.47 -24.49 7.45
N HIS A 430 7.35 -25.09 7.07
CA HIS A 430 7.15 -26.53 7.06
C HIS A 430 6.42 -26.96 5.77
N GLU A 431 6.66 -28.19 5.32
CA GLU A 431 5.89 -28.81 4.24
C GLU A 431 4.92 -29.83 4.84
N ASP A 432 3.65 -29.45 4.97
CA ASP A 432 2.63 -30.29 5.63
C ASP A 432 2.38 -31.64 4.93
N ASN A 433 2.78 -31.80 3.67
CA ASN A 433 2.51 -33.01 2.90
C ASN A 433 3.72 -33.96 2.81
N SER A 434 4.87 -33.63 3.40
CA SER A 434 6.07 -34.46 3.31
C SER A 434 7.12 -34.12 4.37
N ASP A 435 7.62 -35.15 5.05
CA ASP A 435 8.79 -35.05 5.94
C ASP A 435 10.13 -35.07 5.17
N ASP A 436 10.10 -35.24 3.85
CA ASP A 436 11.30 -35.29 3.00
C ASP A 436 11.67 -33.90 2.43
N ILE A 437 11.06 -32.84 2.96
CA ILE A 437 11.33 -31.47 2.59
C ILE A 437 11.64 -30.68 3.85
N THR A 438 12.69 -29.89 3.82
CA THR A 438 13.03 -28.96 4.89
C THR A 438 13.27 -27.57 4.33
N PHE A 439 12.80 -26.56 5.07
CA PHE A 439 13.09 -25.16 4.76
C PHE A 439 14.17 -24.63 5.69
N ALA A 440 15.19 -23.97 5.14
CA ALA A 440 16.19 -23.33 5.98
C ALA A 440 15.58 -22.14 6.74
N PRO A 441 15.72 -22.08 8.07
CA PRO A 441 15.21 -20.96 8.85
C PRO A 441 15.93 -19.68 8.46
N LEU A 442 15.21 -18.57 8.42
CA LEU A 442 15.77 -17.24 8.19
C LEU A 442 15.79 -16.45 9.50
N SER A 443 16.90 -15.78 9.81
CA SER A 443 17.06 -14.86 10.93
C SER A 443 17.78 -13.59 10.47
N ILE A 444 17.06 -12.47 10.49
CA ILE A 444 17.59 -11.16 10.12
C ILE A 444 17.75 -10.31 11.37
N LYS A 445 19.00 -9.97 11.69
CA LYS A 445 19.33 -9.00 12.73
C LYS A 445 19.20 -7.56 12.22
N LEU A 446 18.18 -6.85 12.70
CA LEU A 446 17.92 -5.45 12.38
C LEU A 446 18.39 -4.55 13.51
N THR A 447 19.42 -3.73 13.26
CA THR A 447 19.84 -2.67 14.18
C THR A 447 18.82 -1.52 14.17
N PRO A 448 18.79 -0.64 15.18
CA PRO A 448 17.88 0.52 15.19
C PRO A 448 17.95 1.37 13.92
N THR A 449 19.14 1.51 13.33
CA THR A 449 19.31 2.22 12.05
C THR A 449 18.65 1.47 10.89
N LYS A 450 18.85 0.16 10.78
CA LYS A 450 18.19 -0.66 9.74
C LYS A 450 16.67 -0.68 9.92
N ILE A 451 16.18 -0.70 11.17
CA ILE A 451 14.74 -0.63 11.47
C ILE A 451 14.14 0.68 10.96
N ARG A 452 14.78 1.84 11.21
CA ARG A 452 14.27 3.14 10.72
C ARG A 452 14.40 3.34 9.21
N ALA A 453 15.31 2.62 8.57
CA ALA A 453 15.40 2.59 7.11
C ALA A 453 14.27 1.75 6.51
N LEU A 454 14.06 0.54 7.05
CA LEU A 454 13.06 -0.40 6.56
C LEU A 454 11.63 -0.03 6.95
N ILE A 455 11.40 0.45 8.16
CA ILE A 455 10.06 0.77 8.69
C ILE A 455 9.98 2.27 8.89
N GLN A 456 8.99 2.87 8.25
CA GLN A 456 8.80 4.33 8.25
C GLN A 456 7.31 4.64 8.35
N THR A 457 7.00 5.67 9.14
CA THR A 457 5.63 6.12 9.38
C THR A 457 4.92 6.48 8.07
N PHE A 458 3.69 6.00 7.88
CA PHE A 458 2.87 6.13 6.67
C PHE A 458 3.42 5.42 5.43
N ARG A 459 4.29 4.41 5.58
CA ARG A 459 4.84 3.67 4.43
C ARG A 459 4.56 2.17 4.54
N THR A 460 4.48 1.54 3.38
CA THR A 460 4.45 0.08 3.25
C THR A 460 5.88 -0.44 3.06
N THR A 461 6.19 -1.59 3.63
CA THR A 461 7.44 -2.32 3.42
C THR A 461 7.10 -3.73 2.96
N ILE A 462 7.61 -4.10 1.79
CA ILE A 462 7.48 -5.45 1.24
C ILE A 462 8.77 -6.19 1.59
N ILE A 463 8.63 -7.31 2.28
CA ILE A 463 9.71 -8.24 2.63
C ILE A 463 9.45 -9.50 1.81
N ASP A 464 10.10 -9.57 0.65
CA ASP A 464 9.94 -10.64 -0.33
C ASP A 464 11.05 -11.66 -0.12
N VAL A 465 10.67 -12.81 0.43
CA VAL A 465 11.60 -13.84 0.90
C VAL A 465 11.50 -15.07 0.02
N THR A 466 12.64 -15.45 -0.54
CA THR A 466 12.85 -16.77 -1.11
C THR A 466 13.48 -17.63 -0.02
N LEU A 467 12.72 -18.57 0.55
CA LEU A 467 13.21 -19.55 1.51
C LEU A 467 13.88 -20.71 0.77
N LEU A 468 15.03 -21.16 1.26
CA LEU A 468 15.72 -22.33 0.73
C LEU A 468 14.93 -23.59 1.09
N ARG A 469 14.40 -24.29 0.08
CA ARG A 469 13.70 -25.58 0.20
C ARG A 469 14.64 -26.70 -0.20
N LEU A 470 15.01 -27.60 0.70
CA LEU A 470 15.90 -28.73 0.41
C LEU A 470 15.16 -30.06 0.52
N PRO A 471 15.24 -30.92 -0.52
CA PRO A 471 14.77 -32.30 -0.42
C PRO A 471 15.76 -33.15 0.39
N SER A 472 15.23 -34.10 1.15
CA SER A 472 16.03 -35.11 1.83
C SER A 472 16.72 -36.04 0.82
N SER A 473 17.76 -36.74 1.26
CA SER A 473 18.44 -37.77 0.46
C SER A 473 17.53 -38.93 0.02
N LYS A 474 16.32 -39.05 0.59
CA LYS A 474 15.33 -40.06 0.20
C LYS A 474 14.59 -39.70 -1.09
N VAL A 475 14.52 -38.43 -1.46
CA VAL A 475 13.82 -37.96 -2.67
C VAL A 475 14.53 -38.44 -3.93
N PHE A 476 15.87 -38.44 -3.92
CA PHE A 476 16.69 -38.93 -5.02
C PHE A 476 18.00 -39.49 -4.48
N SER A 477 18.19 -40.81 -4.59
CA SER A 477 19.43 -41.49 -4.20
C SER A 477 20.13 -42.07 -5.42
N VAL A 478 21.45 -41.88 -5.50
CA VAL A 478 22.29 -42.52 -6.51
C VAL A 478 22.86 -43.79 -5.87
N SER A 479 22.36 -44.94 -6.33
CA SER A 479 22.81 -46.27 -5.90
C SER A 479 24.17 -46.66 -6.46
#